data_AF-A0A6A9T0C7-F1
#
_entry.id   AF-A0A6A9T0C7-F1
#
_cell.length_a   1.000
_cell.length_b   1.000
_cell.length_c   1.000
_cell.angle_alpha   90.00
_cell.angle_beta   90.00
_cell.angle_gamma   90.00
#
_symmetry.space_group_name_H-M   'P 1'
#
loop_
_entity.id
_entity.type
_entity.pdbx_description
1 polymer ?
#
loop_
_entity_poly.entity_id
_entity_poly.type
_entity_poly.pdbx_seq_one_letter_code
_entity_poly.pdbx_strand_id
1 'polypeptide(L)'
;MANSTRVTEKGQATIPKDLRKKYDLEPGDEVIWIDTDEGIVVKKRTRTSGRGMLVPEDTPEAKREEIAEELGNRVRDRRDRNYEDG
;
A
#
# COMPACT_ATOMS: atom_id res chain seq x y z
N MET A 1 3.89 -21.41 2.70
CA MET A 1 2.69 -22.28 2.59
C MET A 1 1.87 -21.79 1.43
N ALA A 2 1.49 -22.69 0.51
CA ALA A 2 0.60 -22.37 -0.60
C ALA A 2 -0.83 -22.75 -0.23
N ASN A 3 -1.79 -21.87 -0.50
CA ASN A 3 -3.22 -22.14 -0.35
C ASN A 3 -3.85 -22.11 -1.75
N SER A 4 -4.66 -23.11 -2.08
CA SER A 4 -5.42 -23.14 -3.33
C SER A 4 -6.90 -22.96 -3.06
N THR A 5 -7.57 -22.11 -3.83
CA THR A 5 -9.03 -21.99 -3.84
C THR A 5 -9.54 -22.19 -5.27
N ARG A 6 -10.74 -22.75 -5.41
CA ARG A 6 -11.38 -22.96 -6.71
C ARG A 6 -12.13 -21.70 -7.10
N VAL A 7 -11.94 -21.26 -8.35
CA VAL A 7 -12.73 -20.19 -8.95
C VAL A 7 -14.12 -20.74 -9.26
N THR A 8 -15.17 -20.02 -8.86
CA THR A 8 -16.56 -20.37 -9.16
C THR A 8 -16.88 -20.15 -10.64
N GLU A 9 -18.02 -20.65 -11.13
CA GLU A 9 -18.45 -20.42 -12.52
C GLU A 9 -18.58 -18.93 -12.88
N LYS A 10 -18.82 -18.07 -11.88
CA LYS A 10 -18.90 -16.62 -12.04
C LYS A 10 -17.55 -15.91 -11.92
N GLY A 11 -16.44 -16.65 -11.85
CA GLY A 11 -15.11 -16.05 -11.72
C GLY A 11 -14.73 -15.58 -10.32
N GLN A 12 -15.47 -15.97 -9.27
CA GLN A 12 -15.16 -15.55 -7.90
C GLN A 12 -14.20 -16.52 -7.22
N ALA A 13 -13.23 -16.00 -6.47
CA ALA A 13 -12.36 -16.79 -5.61
C ALA A 13 -12.47 -16.29 -4.16
N THR A 14 -12.56 -17.22 -3.21
CA THR A 14 -12.60 -16.88 -1.79
C THR A 14 -11.19 -16.71 -1.24
N ILE A 15 -10.98 -15.69 -0.40
CA ILE A 15 -9.70 -15.47 0.28
C ILE A 15 -9.65 -16.36 1.54
N PRO A 16 -8.65 -17.25 1.67
CA PRO A 16 -8.44 -18.07 2.86
C PRO A 16 -8.40 -17.24 4.15
N LYS A 17 -8.95 -17.79 5.25
CA LYS A 17 -9.06 -17.08 6.54
C LYS A 17 -7.72 -16.56 7.05
N ASP A 18 -6.66 -17.34 6.91
CA ASP A 18 -5.33 -16.95 7.40
C ASP A 18 -4.74 -15.78 6.63
N LEU A 19 -5.00 -15.71 5.32
CA LEU A 19 -4.60 -14.56 4.50
C LEU A 19 -5.44 -13.33 4.83
N ARG A 20 -6.75 -13.49 5.07
CA ARG A 20 -7.61 -12.38 5.52
C ARG A 20 -7.11 -11.78 6.82
N LYS A 21 -6.77 -12.61 7.81
CA LYS A 21 -6.22 -12.14 9.08
C LYS A 21 -4.84 -11.49 8.91
N LYS A 22 -3.97 -12.10 8.12
CA LYS A 22 -2.61 -11.62 7.90
C LYS A 22 -2.59 -10.23 7.26
N TYR A 23 -3.48 -9.98 6.30
CA TYR A 23 -3.54 -8.73 5.55
C TYR A 23 -4.70 -7.82 5.97
N ASP A 24 -5.30 -8.11 7.14
CA ASP A 24 -6.40 -7.33 7.71
C ASP A 24 -7.53 -7.03 6.71
N LEU A 25 -7.98 -8.06 5.98
CA LEU A 25 -9.04 -7.94 4.97
C LEU A 25 -10.42 -8.21 5.58
N GLU A 26 -11.25 -7.19 5.62
CA GLU A 26 -12.60 -7.22 6.18
C GLU A 26 -13.69 -7.21 5.09
N PRO A 27 -14.91 -7.69 5.37
CA PRO A 27 -16.03 -7.54 4.44
C PRO A 27 -16.29 -6.07 4.10
N GLY A 28 -16.26 -5.74 2.80
CA GLY A 28 -16.42 -4.37 2.32
C GLY A 28 -15.11 -3.70 1.92
N ASP A 29 -13.95 -4.29 2.27
CA ASP A 29 -12.66 -3.85 1.76
C ASP A 29 -12.57 -4.05 0.24
N GLU A 30 -12.03 -3.04 -0.44
CA GLU A 30 -11.71 -3.12 -1.85
C GLU A 30 -10.28 -3.65 -2.05
N VAL A 31 -10.06 -4.34 -3.17
CA VAL A 31 -8.73 -4.82 -3.56
C VAL A 31 -8.38 -4.34 -4.97
N ILE A 32 -7.09 -4.13 -5.20
CA ILE A 32 -6.50 -3.79 -6.49
C ILE A 32 -5.88 -5.07 -7.07
N TRP A 33 -6.18 -5.31 -8.34
CA TRP A 33 -5.61 -6.38 -9.15
C TRP A 33 -4.50 -5.80 -10.02
N ILE A 34 -3.33 -6.43 -10.00
CA ILE A 34 -2.17 -6.02 -10.79
C ILE A 34 -1.74 -7.23 -11.63
N ASP A 35 -1.72 -7.04 -12.94
CA ASP A 35 -1.21 -8.01 -13.89
C ASP A 35 0.32 -7.88 -13.97
N THR A 36 1.04 -8.99 -13.80
CA THR A 36 2.50 -9.06 -13.87
C THR A 36 2.92 -10.26 -14.69
N ASP A 37 4.18 -10.29 -15.13
CA ASP A 37 4.72 -11.38 -15.95
C ASP A 37 4.72 -12.74 -15.22
N GLU A 38 4.66 -12.74 -13.89
CA GLU A 38 4.63 -13.94 -13.04
C GLU A 38 3.19 -14.34 -12.63
N GLY A 39 2.20 -13.51 -12.95
CA GLY A 39 0.78 -13.73 -12.65
C GLY A 39 0.11 -12.53 -11.99
N ILE A 40 -0.98 -12.79 -11.27
CA ILE A 40 -1.82 -11.74 -10.71
C ILE A 40 -1.47 -11.48 -9.25
N VAL A 41 -1.20 -10.21 -8.93
CA VAL A 41 -1.02 -9.73 -7.55
C VAL A 41 -2.29 -9.02 -7.08
N VAL A 42 -2.79 -9.38 -5.89
CA VAL A 42 -3.95 -8.76 -5.25
C VAL A 42 -3.48 -7.97 -4.03
N LYS A 43 -3.85 -6.69 -3.94
CA LYS A 43 -3.49 -5.80 -2.82
C LYS A 43 -4.72 -5.14 -2.21
N LYS A 44 -4.76 -4.94 -0.88
CA LYS A 44 -5.79 -4.12 -0.22
C LYS A 44 -5.73 -2.69 -0.77
N ARG A 45 -6.88 -2.12 -1.13
CA ARG A 45 -6.97 -0.73 -1.57
C ARG A 45 -6.95 0.18 -0.35
N THR A 46 -5.85 0.89 -0.14
CA THR A 46 -5.80 1.95 0.86
C THR A 46 -6.41 3.22 0.26
N ARG A 47 -7.46 3.76 0.88
CA ARG A 47 -8.00 5.09 0.51
C ARG A 47 -7.07 6.18 1.06
N THR A 48 -5.84 6.26 0.55
CA THR A 48 -5.01 7.46 0.72
C THR A 48 -5.48 8.50 -0.31
N SER A 49 -6.71 8.96 -0.15
CA SER A 49 -7.19 10.17 -0.79
C SER A 49 -6.51 11.36 -0.12
N GLY A 50 -5.36 11.78 -0.67
CA GLY A 50 -4.74 13.06 -0.35
C GLY A 50 -3.23 12.99 -0.13
N ARG A 51 -2.48 13.45 -1.15
CA ARG A 51 -1.07 13.87 -1.10
C ARG A 51 -0.07 12.88 -0.50
N GLY A 52 0.51 12.07 -1.39
CA GLY A 52 1.88 11.57 -1.34
C GLY A 52 2.47 11.24 0.03
N MET A 53 2.36 9.99 0.45
CA MET A 53 3.41 9.37 1.25
C MET A 53 3.52 7.89 0.87
N LEU A 54 4.68 7.55 0.32
CA LEU A 54 5.17 6.21 -0.03
C LEU A 54 5.57 5.47 1.25
N VAL A 55 4.63 5.24 2.15
CA VAL A 55 4.91 4.47 3.36
C VAL A 55 4.03 3.22 3.34
N PRO A 56 4.62 2.03 3.13
CA PRO A 56 3.90 0.77 3.20
C PRO A 56 3.14 0.65 4.52
N GLU A 57 1.95 0.04 4.48
CA GLU A 57 1.09 -0.10 5.66
C GLU A 57 1.77 -0.92 6.78
N ASP A 58 2.70 -1.81 6.42
CA ASP A 58 3.46 -2.64 7.36
C ASP A 58 4.63 -1.90 8.04
N THR A 59 4.81 -0.60 7.74
CA THR A 59 5.87 0.20 8.35
C THR A 59 5.51 0.52 9.81
N PRO A 60 6.35 0.12 10.79
CA PRO A 60 6.14 0.47 12.20
C PRO A 60 6.00 1.98 12.38
N GLU A 61 5.15 2.41 13.29
CA GLU A 61 4.84 3.83 13.53
C GLU A 61 6.09 4.69 13.71
N ALA A 62 7.07 4.22 14.49
CA ALA A 62 8.37 4.88 14.66
C ALA A 62 9.12 5.09 13.33
N LYS A 63 9.03 4.13 12.40
CA LYS A 63 9.68 4.22 11.09
C LYS A 63 8.88 5.13 10.14
N ARG A 64 7.57 5.27 10.33
CA ARG A 64 6.74 6.23 9.60
C ARG A 64 7.09 7.66 9.98
N GLU A 65 7.27 7.91 11.28
CA GLU A 65 7.64 9.22 11.80
C GLU A 65 9.02 9.66 11.29
N GLU A 66 10.00 8.74 11.28
CA GLU A 66 11.33 8.96 10.70
C GLU A 66 11.28 9.33 9.20
N ILE A 67 10.47 8.60 8.41
CA ILE A 67 10.31 8.87 6.97
C ILE A 67 9.61 10.21 6.72
N ALA A 68 8.60 10.54 7.52
CA ALA A 68 7.89 11.80 7.44
C ALA A 68 8.81 13.00 7.77
N GLU A 69 9.68 12.85 8.77
CA GLU A 69 10.65 13.87 9.16
C GLU A 69 11.72 14.08 8.09
N GLU A 70 12.31 13.01 7.54
CA GLU A 70 13.31 13.08 6.46
C GLU A 70 12.73 13.78 5.20
N LEU A 71 11.51 13.40 4.80
CA LEU A 71 10.82 14.02 3.67
C LEU A 71 10.49 15.48 3.93
N GLY A 72 10.05 15.82 5.15
CA GLY A 72 9.77 17.19 5.56
C GLY A 72 11.01 18.09 5.51
N ASN A 73 12.17 17.56 5.91
CA ASN A 73 13.44 18.28 5.84
C ASN A 73 13.89 18.46 4.39
N ARG A 74 13.78 17.42 3.55
CA ARG A 74 14.10 17.50 2.12
C ARG A 74 13.27 18.54 1.38
N VAL A 75 11.98 18.67 1.72
CA VAL A 75 11.09 19.68 1.10
C VAL A 75 11.45 21.09 1.56
N ARG A 76 11.84 21.27 2.83
CA ARG A 76 12.30 22.57 3.36
C ARG A 76 13.60 23.02 2.69
N ASP A 77 14.60 22.14 2.58
CA ASP A 77 15.87 22.46 1.91
C ASP A 77 15.71 22.86 0.43
N ARG A 78 14.68 22.32 -0.24
CA ARG A 78 14.39 22.66 -1.64
C ARG A 78 13.72 24.03 -1.80
N ARG A 79 13.08 24.54 -0.75
CA ARG A 79 12.41 25.85 -0.75
C ARG A 79 13.41 26.97 -0.57
N ASP A 80 14.39 26.79 0.31
CA ASP A 80 15.37 27.84 0.63
C ASP A 80 16.32 28.09 -0.55
N ARG A 81 16.74 27.04 -1.27
CA ARG A 81 17.58 27.20 -2.49
C ARG A 81 16.90 27.91 -3.67
N ASN A 82 15.58 27.99 -3.70
CA ASN A 82 14.86 28.67 -4.79
C ASN A 82 14.69 30.18 -4.53
N TYR A 83 15.03 30.69 -3.34
CA TYR A 83 14.87 32.10 -2.99
C TYR A 83 16.17 32.92 -3.04
N GLU A 84 17.33 32.29 -3.29
CA GLU A 84 18.62 33.01 -3.41
C GLU A 84 18.99 33.35 -4.87
N ASP A 85 18.30 32.79 -5.86
CA ASP A 85 18.54 33.00 -7.31
C ASP A 85 17.43 33.81 -8.02
N GLY A 86 16.55 34.49 -7.27
CA GLY A 86 15.39 35.25 -7.77
C GLY A 86 15.57 36.76 -7.75
#